data_AF-A0A5M9ZW03-F1
#
_entry.id   AF-A0A5M9ZW03-F1
#
_cell.length_a   1.000
_cell.length_b   1.000
_cell.length_c   1.000
_cell.angle_alpha   90.00
_cell.angle_beta   90.00
_cell.angle_gamma   90.00
#
_symmetry.space_group_name_H-M   'P 1'
#
loop_
_entity.id
_entity.type
_entity.pdbx_description
1 polymer ?
#
loop_
_entity_poly.entity_id
_entity_poly.type
_entity_poly.pdbx_seq_one_letter_code
_entity_poly.pdbx_strand_id
1 'polypeptide(L)'
;MLYLECLFFWAVCYSFLGWVYETILVSVQERRFVNRGFLNGPLCPIYGTGAVVAIVVLTPLKDTPMSLVTMFLLGAVGASVLEYVTSWVMEKAFHARWWDYSHFRFNINGRICLIGAIIFGVFGVLIVDVAQPWVEQWTAMIPLPIFHTIIAVLMVTILVDFLITVIGLSGFAQRLAEFSQILERSRDIIRERLGDYALDPIEALQRYSDAAAGRLQSYKGAAADRMRDLADNLPDLPGLVTRVQGVSRLYDTLTNALNAQQKRMIRSFPHMTSVDYGETIRQLREMLNRNDRKHDDRDRRDNDR
;
A
#
# COMPACT_ATOMS: atom_id res chain seq x y z
N MET A 1 -12.62 16.95 31.60
CA MET A 1 -12.17 15.96 30.60
C MET A 1 -11.02 15.22 31.22
N LEU A 2 -10.98 13.89 31.07
CA LEU A 2 -9.78 13.15 31.46
C LEU A 2 -8.70 13.45 30.42
N TYR A 3 -7.46 13.70 30.85
CA TYR A 3 -6.36 14.02 29.93
C TYR A 3 -6.17 12.94 28.85
N LEU A 4 -6.37 11.67 29.21
CA LEU A 4 -6.32 10.54 28.27
C LEU A 4 -7.40 10.60 27.18
N GLU A 5 -8.60 11.10 27.49
CA GLU A 5 -9.66 11.27 26.48
C GLU A 5 -9.28 12.36 25.48
N CYS A 6 -8.67 13.46 25.94
CA CYS A 6 -8.15 14.50 25.07
C CYS A 6 -7.04 13.95 24.17
N LEU A 7 -6.07 13.24 24.71
CA LEU A 7 -5.00 12.62 23.92
C LEU A 7 -5.56 11.66 22.86
N PHE A 8 -6.53 10.82 23.23
CA PHE A 8 -7.20 9.93 22.27
C PHE A 8 -7.92 10.72 21.18
N PHE A 9 -8.69 11.75 21.54
CA PHE A 9 -9.37 12.61 20.57
C PHE A 9 -8.40 13.26 19.60
N TRP A 10 -7.32 13.84 20.10
CA TRP A 10 -6.28 14.47 19.29
C TRP A 10 -5.59 13.45 18.39
N ALA A 11 -5.32 12.23 18.88
CA ALA A 11 -4.81 11.14 18.04
C ALA A 11 -5.74 10.88 16.86
N VAL A 12 -7.06 10.80 17.08
CA VAL A 12 -8.04 10.59 16.00
C VAL A 12 -8.03 11.76 15.00
N CYS A 13 -8.03 13.00 15.48
CA CYS A 13 -7.97 14.19 14.62
C CYS A 13 -6.69 14.22 13.77
N TYR A 14 -5.53 13.99 14.36
CA TYR A 14 -4.26 13.98 13.65
C TYR A 14 -4.11 12.75 12.73
N SER A 15 -4.72 11.61 13.07
CA SER A 15 -4.82 10.46 12.17
C SER A 15 -5.67 10.75 10.93
N PHE A 16 -6.76 11.51 11.08
CA PHE A 16 -7.57 11.96 9.95
C PHE A 16 -6.81 12.99 9.10
N LEU A 17 -6.16 13.97 9.71
CA LEU A 17 -5.34 14.96 9.00
C LEU A 17 -4.18 14.31 8.24
N GLY A 18 -3.51 13.34 8.87
CA GLY A 18 -2.49 12.52 8.23
C GLY A 18 -3.03 11.75 7.03
N TRP A 19 -4.23 11.17 7.16
CA TRP A 19 -4.91 10.51 6.05
C TRP A 19 -5.22 11.47 4.89
N VAL A 20 -5.70 12.68 5.17
CA VAL A 20 -5.95 13.70 4.14
C VAL A 20 -4.65 14.06 3.43
N TYR A 21 -3.60 14.38 4.19
CA TYR A 21 -2.28 14.72 3.66
C TYR A 21 -1.75 13.62 2.72
N GLU A 22 -1.74 12.38 3.20
CA GLU A 22 -1.15 11.25 2.49
C GLU A 22 -1.99 10.84 1.28
N THR A 23 -3.32 10.85 1.41
CA THR A 23 -4.25 10.57 0.31
C THR A 23 -4.11 11.60 -0.80
N ILE A 24 -4.00 12.90 -0.50
CA ILE A 24 -3.77 13.94 -1.51
C ILE A 24 -2.40 13.73 -2.17
N LEU A 25 -1.34 13.57 -1.38
CA LEU A 25 0.03 13.44 -1.90
C LEU A 25 0.15 12.26 -2.87
N VAL A 26 -0.31 11.08 -2.46
CA VAL A 26 -0.21 9.88 -3.29
C VAL A 26 -1.18 9.93 -4.47
N SER A 27 -2.39 10.50 -4.30
CA SER A 27 -3.33 10.63 -5.42
C SER A 27 -2.79 11.53 -6.53
N VAL A 28 -2.08 12.60 -6.16
CA VAL A 28 -1.42 13.49 -7.14
C VAL A 28 -0.26 12.77 -7.83
N GLN A 29 0.56 12.02 -7.09
CA GLN A 29 1.67 11.24 -7.66
C GLN A 29 1.19 10.14 -8.62
N GLU A 30 0.13 9.42 -8.25
CA GLU A 30 -0.44 8.31 -9.01
C GLU A 30 -1.43 8.76 -10.09
N ARG A 31 -1.78 10.05 -10.13
CA ARG A 31 -2.79 10.65 -11.04
C ARG A 31 -4.15 9.95 -11.02
N ARG A 32 -4.50 9.36 -9.87
CA ARG A 32 -5.79 8.71 -9.60
C ARG A 32 -6.06 8.81 -8.12
N PHE A 33 -7.33 8.74 -7.72
CA PHE A 33 -7.66 8.74 -6.30
C PHE A 33 -7.13 7.46 -5.63
N VAL A 34 -6.32 7.62 -4.58
CA VAL A 34 -5.74 6.53 -3.78
C VAL A 34 -6.03 6.80 -2.31
N ASN A 35 -6.95 6.02 -1.73
CA ASN A 35 -7.22 6.06 -0.30
C ASN A 35 -6.04 5.43 0.48
N ARG A 36 -5.30 6.25 1.25
CA ARG A 36 -4.11 5.81 2.03
C ARG A 36 -4.41 5.26 3.43
N GLY A 37 -5.68 5.13 3.81
CA GLY A 37 -6.08 4.62 5.12
C GLY A 37 -5.60 3.20 5.37
N PHE A 38 -4.92 2.98 6.51
CA PHE A 38 -4.64 1.63 6.99
C PHE A 38 -5.92 0.94 7.47
N LEU A 39 -6.77 1.68 8.18
CA LEU A 39 -8.12 1.27 8.55
C LEU A 39 -9.07 1.37 7.34
N ASN A 40 -10.27 0.80 7.42
CA ASN A 40 -11.31 1.00 6.40
C ASN A 40 -11.79 2.45 6.36
N GLY A 41 -11.86 3.10 7.53
CA GLY A 41 -12.14 4.51 7.66
C GLY A 41 -10.97 5.41 7.22
N PRO A 42 -11.22 6.73 7.08
CA PRO A 42 -10.25 7.72 6.63
C PRO A 42 -9.22 8.07 7.71
N LEU A 43 -8.48 7.08 8.21
CA LEU A 43 -7.54 7.23 9.30
C LEU A 43 -6.20 6.57 8.97
N CYS A 44 -5.13 7.33 9.22
CA CYS A 44 -3.76 6.83 9.27
C CYS A 44 -3.28 6.87 10.74
N PRO A 45 -3.38 5.75 11.50
CA PRO A 45 -3.07 5.72 12.94
C PRO A 45 -1.67 6.24 13.30
N ILE A 46 -0.67 5.98 12.44
CA ILE A 46 0.72 6.39 12.68
C ILE A 46 0.88 7.90 12.88
N TYR A 47 0.12 8.73 12.15
CA TYR A 47 0.16 10.19 12.28
C TYR A 47 -0.45 10.67 13.60
N GLY A 48 -1.55 10.04 14.03
CA GLY A 48 -2.19 10.34 15.31
C GLY A 48 -1.29 9.99 16.49
N THR A 49 -0.72 8.79 16.46
CA THR A 49 0.26 8.34 17.45
C THR A 49 1.49 9.24 17.47
N GLY A 50 2.05 9.56 16.30
CA GLY A 50 3.22 10.45 16.19
C GLY A 50 2.95 11.84 16.71
N ALA A 51 1.80 12.43 16.39
CA ALA A 51 1.39 13.74 16.89
C ALA A 51 1.23 13.74 18.41
N VAL A 52 0.54 12.74 18.99
CA VAL A 52 0.36 12.66 20.45
C VAL A 52 1.68 12.45 21.17
N VAL A 53 2.56 11.59 20.66
CA VAL A 53 3.91 11.42 21.22
C VAL A 53 4.69 12.73 21.14
N ALA A 54 4.63 13.45 20.01
CA ALA A 54 5.25 14.76 19.87
C ALA A 54 4.67 15.78 20.86
N ILE A 55 3.35 15.84 21.04
CA ILE A 55 2.71 16.73 22.02
C ILE A 55 3.19 16.42 23.44
N VAL A 56 3.17 15.15 23.85
CA VAL A 56 3.56 14.76 25.21
C VAL A 56 5.05 15.00 25.48
N VAL A 57 5.92 14.70 24.51
CA VAL A 57 7.38 14.76 24.69
C VAL A 57 7.95 16.16 24.43
N LEU A 58 7.43 16.89 23.44
CA LEU A 58 8.00 18.16 23.01
C LEU A 58 7.37 19.38 23.70
N THR A 59 6.09 19.32 24.13
CA THR A 59 5.45 20.46 24.81
C THR A 59 6.20 20.91 26.07
N PRO A 60 6.72 20.02 26.94
CA PRO A 60 7.51 20.43 28.11
C PRO A 60 8.82 21.15 27.76
N LEU A 61 9.28 21.10 26.51
CA LEU A 61 10.55 21.68 26.06
C LEU A 61 10.39 23.10 25.52
N LYS A 62 9.17 23.63 25.38
CA LYS A 62 8.90 24.96 24.83
C LYS A 62 9.67 26.08 25.52
N ASP A 63 9.80 25.98 26.84
CA ASP A 63 10.41 27.02 27.68
C ASP A 63 11.94 26.86 27.84
N THR A 64 12.54 25.90 27.13
CA THR A 64 14.00 25.66 27.22
C THR A 64 14.79 26.51 26.21
N PRO A 65 16.05 26.87 26.52
CA PRO A 65 16.93 27.53 25.55
C PRO A 65 17.10 26.66 24.30
N MET A 66 16.98 27.27 23.11
CA MET A 66 16.96 26.56 21.82
C MET A 66 15.79 25.56 21.63
N SER A 67 14.64 25.78 22.28
CA SER A 67 13.46 24.92 22.20
C SER A 67 13.13 24.47 20.76
N LEU A 68 13.12 25.39 19.80
CA LEU A 68 12.89 25.10 18.37
C LEU A 68 13.84 24.03 17.79
N VAL A 69 15.15 24.16 18.02
CA VAL A 69 16.14 23.23 17.47
C VAL A 69 16.03 21.88 18.17
N THR A 70 15.88 21.88 19.49
CA THR A 70 15.73 20.66 20.30
C THR A 70 14.46 19.90 19.91
N MET A 71 13.34 20.61 19.74
CA MET A 71 12.06 20.04 19.32
C MET A 71 12.12 19.49 17.89
N PHE A 72 12.79 20.20 16.97
CA PHE A 72 13.02 19.70 15.63
C PHE A 72 13.83 18.39 15.63
N LEU A 73 14.95 18.34 16.36
CA LEU A 73 15.82 17.16 16.41
C LEU A 73 15.12 15.96 17.07
N LEU A 74 14.47 16.18 18.21
CA LEU A 74 13.72 15.12 18.90
C LEU A 74 12.49 14.70 18.12
N GLY A 75 11.80 15.62 17.44
CA GLY A 75 10.70 15.31 16.53
C GLY A 75 11.16 14.46 15.35
N ALA A 76 12.28 14.84 14.71
CA ALA A 76 12.86 14.09 13.59
C ALA A 76 13.26 12.68 14.01
N VAL A 77 13.98 12.54 15.13
CA VAL A 77 14.41 11.24 15.65
C VAL A 77 13.22 10.41 16.10
N GLY A 78 12.30 11.00 16.88
CA GLY A 78 11.12 10.33 17.40
C GLY A 78 10.20 9.82 16.30
N ALA A 79 9.93 10.64 15.28
CA ALA A 79 9.16 10.22 14.11
C ALA A 79 9.87 9.12 13.33
N SER A 80 11.19 9.22 13.13
CA SER A 80 11.98 8.19 12.46
C SER A 80 11.94 6.86 13.21
N VAL A 81 12.03 6.88 14.55
CA VAL A 81 11.90 5.67 15.37
C VAL A 81 10.50 5.08 15.25
N LEU A 82 9.46 5.90 15.35
CA LEU A 82 8.08 5.45 15.20
C LEU A 82 7.82 4.82 13.83
N GLU A 83 8.27 5.46 12.75
CA GLU A 83 8.15 4.99 11.38
C GLU A 83 8.90 3.68 11.17
N TYR A 84 10.14 3.58 11.65
CA TYR A 84 10.94 2.37 11.56
C TYR A 84 10.29 1.20 12.29
N VAL A 85 9.87 1.41 13.55
CA VAL A 85 9.21 0.38 14.37
C VAL A 85 7.89 -0.05 13.72
N THR A 86 7.08 0.90 13.26
CA THR A 86 5.80 0.59 12.59
C THR A 86 6.03 -0.26 11.34
N SER A 87 6.98 0.15 10.48
CA SER A 87 7.36 -0.62 9.30
C SER A 87 7.83 -2.04 9.66
N TRP A 88 8.63 -2.19 10.72
CA TRP A 88 9.13 -3.48 11.18
C TRP A 88 8.03 -4.38 11.76
N VAL A 89 7.14 -3.85 12.59
CA VAL A 89 6.00 -4.59 13.16
C VAL A 89 5.08 -5.06 12.03
N MET A 90 4.76 -4.20 11.08
CA MET A 90 3.91 -4.55 9.94
C MET A 90 4.54 -5.63 9.06
N GLU A 91 5.85 -5.57 8.84
CA GLU A 91 6.55 -6.63 8.11
C GLU A 91 6.53 -7.96 8.86
N LYS A 92 6.72 -7.96 10.18
CA LYS A 92 6.64 -9.20 10.96
C LYS A 92 5.23 -9.77 11.05
N ALA A 93 4.21 -8.92 11.07
CA ALA A 93 2.82 -9.35 11.13
C ALA A 93 2.26 -9.82 9.77
N PHE A 94 2.64 -9.15 8.67
CA PHE A 94 2.01 -9.33 7.36
C PHE A 94 2.96 -9.73 6.24
N HIS A 95 4.27 -9.90 6.52
CA HIS A 95 5.33 -10.18 5.53
C HIS A 95 5.40 -9.14 4.40
N ALA A 96 4.93 -7.91 4.66
CA ALA A 96 4.94 -6.82 3.69
C ALA A 96 5.21 -5.48 4.38
N ARG A 97 5.78 -4.54 3.63
CA ARG A 97 6.05 -3.16 4.01
C ARG A 97 5.20 -2.24 3.16
N TRP A 98 4.55 -1.26 3.79
CA TRP A 98 3.56 -0.40 3.14
C TRP A 98 4.18 0.74 2.33
N TRP A 99 5.44 1.05 2.64
CA TRP A 99 6.26 2.03 1.95
C TRP A 99 7.69 1.49 1.82
N ASP A 100 8.43 2.04 0.86
CA ASP A 100 9.82 1.71 0.60
C ASP A 100 10.62 2.96 0.19
N TYR A 101 11.58 3.34 1.02
CA TYR A 101 12.50 4.46 0.81
C TYR A 101 13.88 4.04 0.28
N SER A 102 14.04 2.81 -0.21
CA SER A 102 15.34 2.30 -0.69
C SER A 102 15.99 3.16 -1.78
N HIS A 103 15.19 3.90 -2.55
CA HIS A 103 15.66 4.81 -3.60
C HIS A 103 16.13 6.18 -3.09
N PHE A 104 15.90 6.51 -1.81
CA PHE A 104 16.31 7.78 -1.22
C PHE A 104 17.71 7.70 -0.60
N ARG A 105 18.46 8.81 -0.66
CA ARG A 105 19.76 8.91 0.00
C ARG A 105 19.60 8.87 1.52
N PHE A 106 20.58 8.29 2.21
CA PHE A 106 20.59 8.14 3.67
C PHE A 106 19.33 7.41 4.19
N ASN A 107 18.88 6.39 3.45
CA ASN A 107 17.84 5.49 3.94
C ASN A 107 18.43 4.43 4.88
N ILE A 108 17.60 3.93 5.80
CA ILE A 108 17.96 2.80 6.67
C ILE A 108 17.01 1.65 6.35
N ASN A 109 17.54 0.59 5.74
CA ASN A 109 16.79 -0.60 5.31
C ASN A 109 15.56 -0.28 4.44
N GLY A 110 15.53 0.87 3.76
CA GLY A 110 14.36 1.37 3.04
C GLY A 110 13.14 1.69 3.92
N ARG A 111 13.26 1.74 5.26
CA ARG A 111 12.11 2.00 6.16
C ARG A 111 11.91 3.47 6.48
N ILE A 112 13.02 4.20 6.58
CA ILE A 112 13.08 5.64 6.87
C ILE A 112 14.17 6.26 6.00
N CYS A 113 14.09 7.58 5.78
CA CYS A 113 15.13 8.33 5.10
C CYS A 113 15.34 9.72 5.71
N LEU A 114 16.49 10.34 5.44
CA LEU A 114 16.83 11.66 5.99
C LEU A 114 15.83 12.75 5.60
N ILE A 115 15.33 12.74 4.37
CA ILE A 115 14.33 13.73 3.91
C ILE A 115 13.05 13.59 4.73
N GLY A 116 12.59 12.35 4.96
CA GLY A 116 11.45 12.07 5.84
C GLY A 116 11.69 12.59 7.25
N ALA A 117 12.85 12.28 7.84
CA ALA A 117 13.21 12.74 9.18
C ALA A 117 13.17 14.28 9.31
N ILE A 118 13.68 15.01 8.31
CA ILE A 118 13.62 16.48 8.30
C ILE A 118 12.17 16.98 8.23
N ILE A 119 11.37 16.46 7.30
CA ILE A 119 9.96 16.86 7.14
C ILE A 119 9.18 16.60 8.44
N PHE A 120 9.35 15.43 9.04
CA PHE A 120 8.67 15.09 10.29
C PHE A 120 9.19 15.88 11.49
N GLY A 121 10.47 16.25 11.51
CA GLY A 121 11.02 17.19 12.49
C GLY A 121 10.33 18.55 12.42
N VAL A 122 10.14 19.10 11.21
CA VAL A 122 9.38 20.34 11.01
C VAL A 122 7.93 20.17 11.45
N PHE A 123 7.27 19.07 11.08
CA PHE A 123 5.90 18.80 11.52
C PHE A 123 5.79 18.65 13.04
N GLY A 124 6.77 18.06 13.72
CA GLY A 124 6.79 18.00 15.19
C GLY A 124 6.72 19.38 15.83
N VAL A 125 7.52 20.32 15.33
CA VAL A 125 7.49 21.72 15.78
C VAL A 125 6.16 22.39 15.43
N LEU A 126 5.70 22.28 14.17
CA LEU A 126 4.46 22.91 13.73
C LEU A 126 3.22 22.38 14.47
N ILE A 127 3.17 21.08 14.76
CA ILE A 127 2.08 20.48 15.54
C ILE A 127 2.05 21.12 16.92
N VAL A 128 3.18 21.19 17.61
CA VAL A 128 3.22 21.61 19.01
C VAL A 128 3.10 23.12 19.18
N ASP A 129 3.73 23.92 18.33
CA ASP A 129 3.73 25.38 18.45
C ASP A 129 2.56 26.06 17.73
N VAL A 130 2.08 25.47 16.63
CA VAL A 130 1.03 26.08 15.80
C VAL A 130 -0.28 25.35 15.95
N ALA A 131 -0.36 24.05 15.63
CA ALA A 131 -1.63 23.35 15.51
C ALA A 131 -2.30 23.07 16.86
N GLN A 132 -1.53 22.58 17.84
CA GLN A 132 -2.03 22.09 19.12
C GLN A 132 -2.78 23.17 19.93
N PRO A 133 -2.33 24.43 20.02
CA PRO A 133 -3.10 25.49 20.68
C PRO A 133 -4.53 25.65 20.12
N TRP A 134 -4.72 25.57 18.79
CA TRP A 134 -6.05 25.65 18.19
C TRP A 134 -6.88 24.41 18.50
N VAL A 135 -6.27 23.23 18.41
CA VAL A 135 -6.94 21.96 18.71
C VAL A 135 -7.39 21.91 20.17
N GLU A 136 -6.58 22.37 21.11
CA GLU A 136 -6.93 22.49 22.53
C GLU A 136 -8.09 23.45 22.76
N GLN A 137 -8.07 24.62 22.13
CA GLN A 137 -9.17 25.60 22.20
C GLN A 137 -10.47 25.00 21.67
N TRP A 138 -10.44 24.33 20.52
CA TRP A 138 -11.62 23.68 19.95
C TRP A 138 -12.13 22.53 20.81
N THR A 139 -11.23 21.73 21.36
CA THR A 139 -11.59 20.63 22.25
C THR A 139 -12.26 21.17 23.52
N ALA A 140 -11.73 22.25 24.09
CA ALA A 140 -12.28 22.89 25.30
C ALA A 140 -13.68 23.49 25.11
N MET A 141 -14.09 23.80 23.87
CA MET A 141 -15.44 24.31 23.57
C MET A 141 -16.51 23.22 23.57
N ILE A 142 -16.14 21.93 23.60
CA ILE A 142 -17.10 20.83 23.56
C ILE A 142 -17.66 20.56 24.97
N PRO A 143 -18.99 20.56 25.17
CA PRO A 143 -19.59 20.20 26.44
C PRO A 143 -19.21 18.79 26.90
N LEU A 144 -18.87 18.62 28.18
CA LEU A 144 -18.36 17.35 28.73
C LEU A 144 -19.22 16.12 28.39
N PRO A 145 -20.56 16.13 28.55
CA PRO A 145 -21.37 14.93 28.25
C PRO A 145 -21.32 14.53 26.77
N ILE A 146 -21.28 15.53 25.89
CA ILE A 146 -21.15 15.33 24.45
C ILE A 146 -19.76 14.77 24.13
N PHE A 147 -18.72 15.32 24.75
CA PHE A 147 -17.35 14.86 24.55
C PHE A 147 -17.20 13.38 24.93
N HIS A 148 -17.64 12.96 26.12
CA HIS A 148 -17.57 11.54 26.53
C HIS A 148 -18.31 10.61 25.55
N THR A 149 -19.46 11.06 25.04
CA THR A 149 -20.24 10.30 24.04
C THR A 149 -19.48 10.16 22.72
N ILE A 150 -18.88 11.25 22.22
CA ILE A 150 -18.05 11.24 21.01
C ILE A 150 -16.87 10.27 21.17
N ILE A 151 -16.17 10.32 22.30
CA ILE A 151 -15.02 9.44 22.58
C ILE A 151 -15.44 7.98 22.61
N ALA A 152 -16.53 7.65 23.30
CA ALA A 152 -17.04 6.28 23.36
C ALA A 152 -17.39 5.74 21.96
N VAL A 153 -18.08 6.53 21.14
CA VAL A 153 -18.46 6.15 19.76
C VAL A 153 -17.22 5.98 18.88
N LEU A 154 -16.27 6.92 18.93
CA LEU A 154 -15.03 6.83 18.15
C LEU A 154 -14.19 5.62 18.55
N MET A 155 -14.07 5.35 19.85
CA MET A 155 -13.30 4.21 20.35
C MET A 155 -13.88 2.88 19.88
N VAL A 156 -15.20 2.69 19.99
CA VAL A 156 -15.87 1.47 19.50
C VAL A 156 -15.71 1.34 17.99
N THR A 157 -15.94 2.42 17.24
CA THR A 157 -15.86 2.40 15.77
C THR A 157 -14.45 2.06 15.28
N ILE A 158 -13.43 2.71 15.85
CA ILE A 158 -12.03 2.48 15.47
C ILE A 158 -11.60 1.07 15.89
N LEU A 159 -12.03 0.57 17.06
CA LEU A 159 -11.73 -0.79 17.49
C LEU A 159 -12.33 -1.82 16.55
N VAL A 160 -13.61 -1.69 16.18
CA VAL A 160 -14.27 -2.59 15.23
C VAL A 160 -13.57 -2.56 13.87
N ASP A 161 -13.26 -1.37 13.35
CA ASP A 161 -12.56 -1.22 12.08
C ASP A 161 -11.15 -1.84 12.12
N PHE A 162 -10.40 -1.61 13.20
CA PHE A 162 -9.09 -2.22 13.41
C PHE A 162 -9.18 -3.75 13.42
N LEU A 163 -10.14 -4.33 14.16
CA LEU A 163 -10.34 -5.77 14.19
C LEU A 163 -10.68 -6.34 12.81
N ILE A 164 -11.62 -5.72 12.09
CA ILE A 164 -11.98 -6.11 10.72
C ILE A 164 -10.76 -6.02 9.80
N THR A 165 -9.97 -4.94 9.93
CA THR A 165 -8.77 -4.71 9.12
C THR A 165 -7.72 -5.80 9.36
N VAL A 166 -7.43 -6.12 10.63
CA VAL A 166 -6.45 -7.14 11.01
C VAL A 166 -6.92 -8.54 10.61
N ILE A 167 -8.18 -8.89 10.88
CA ILE A 167 -8.76 -10.18 10.48
C ILE A 167 -8.76 -10.30 8.95
N GLY A 168 -9.13 -9.26 8.22
CA GLY A 168 -9.13 -9.28 6.76
C GLY A 168 -7.72 -9.39 6.15
N LEU A 169 -6.68 -8.92 6.86
CA LEU A 169 -5.28 -9.12 6.47
C LEU A 169 -4.70 -10.45 6.96
N SER A 170 -5.39 -11.18 7.85
CA SER A 170 -4.94 -12.50 8.26
C SER A 170 -4.84 -13.43 7.04
N GLY A 171 -3.81 -14.26 7.02
CA GLY A 171 -3.51 -15.13 5.88
C GLY A 171 -3.01 -14.42 4.61
N PHE A 172 -2.77 -13.10 4.63
CA PHE A 172 -2.20 -12.39 3.48
C PHE A 172 -0.83 -12.95 3.08
N ALA A 173 0.04 -13.22 4.06
CA ALA A 173 1.35 -13.83 3.79
C ALA A 173 1.23 -15.23 3.14
N GLN A 174 0.28 -16.06 3.59
CA GLN A 174 0.03 -17.37 2.98
C GLN A 174 -0.46 -17.24 1.53
N ARG A 175 -1.35 -16.27 1.26
CA ARG A 175 -1.80 -15.96 -0.10
C ARG A 175 -0.65 -15.52 -1.00
N LEU A 176 0.26 -14.68 -0.49
CA LEU A 176 1.46 -14.27 -1.21
C LEU A 176 2.38 -15.45 -1.51
N ALA A 177 2.55 -16.38 -0.56
CA ALA A 177 3.33 -17.60 -0.76
C ALA A 177 2.70 -18.55 -1.79
N GLU A 178 1.38 -18.76 -1.76
CA GLU A 178 0.67 -19.54 -2.78
C GLU A 178 0.84 -18.92 -4.17
N PHE A 179 0.74 -17.60 -4.26
CA PHE A 179 0.95 -16.88 -5.52
C PHE A 179 2.40 -16.97 -6.00
N SER A 180 3.39 -16.85 -5.11
CA SER A 180 4.80 -16.92 -5.47
C SER A 180 5.19 -18.31 -6.00
N GLN A 181 4.68 -19.38 -5.38
CA GLN A 181 4.91 -20.75 -5.86
C GLN A 181 4.35 -20.96 -7.27
N ILE A 182 3.19 -20.38 -7.56
CA ILE A 182 2.57 -20.49 -8.89
C ILE A 182 3.34 -19.64 -9.92
N LEU A 183 3.85 -18.48 -9.52
CA LEU A 183 4.76 -17.68 -10.35
C LEU A 183 6.02 -18.44 -10.73
N GLU A 184 6.67 -19.07 -9.76
CA GLU A 184 7.87 -19.87 -9.98
C GLU A 184 7.58 -21.06 -10.90
N ARG A 185 6.51 -21.81 -10.63
CA ARG A 185 6.11 -22.94 -11.48
C ARG A 185 5.80 -22.52 -12.91
N SER A 186 5.19 -21.35 -13.08
CA SER A 186 4.89 -20.80 -14.40
C SER A 186 6.18 -20.42 -15.13
N ARG A 187 7.12 -19.79 -14.42
CA ARG A 187 8.44 -19.43 -14.96
C ARG A 187 9.23 -20.67 -15.37
N ASP A 188 9.16 -21.76 -14.60
CA ASP A 188 9.84 -23.01 -14.93
C ASP A 188 9.26 -23.65 -16.20
N ILE A 189 7.93 -23.70 -16.35
CA ILE A 189 7.27 -24.19 -17.58
C ILE A 189 7.70 -23.38 -18.80
N ILE A 190 7.78 -22.05 -18.65
CA ILE A 190 8.22 -21.15 -19.71
C ILE A 190 9.70 -21.42 -20.02
N ARG A 191 10.56 -21.47 -19.02
CA ARG A 191 12.01 -21.65 -19.18
C ARG A 191 12.37 -22.99 -19.82
N GLU A 192 11.72 -24.07 -19.42
CA GLU A 192 11.94 -25.43 -19.96
C GLU A 192 11.61 -25.52 -21.46
N ARG A 193 10.61 -24.76 -21.94
CA ARG A 193 10.11 -24.84 -23.32
C ARG A 193 10.57 -23.71 -24.23
N LEU A 194 10.99 -22.57 -23.67
CA LEU A 194 11.27 -21.33 -24.41
C LEU A 194 12.70 -20.80 -24.20
N GLY A 195 13.51 -21.46 -23.36
CA GLY A 195 14.84 -20.99 -22.99
C GLY A 195 14.82 -19.67 -22.20
N ASP A 196 15.94 -18.96 -22.17
CA ASP A 196 16.10 -17.69 -21.43
C ASP A 196 15.38 -16.48 -22.10
N TYR A 197 14.47 -16.70 -23.06
CA TYR A 197 13.84 -15.61 -23.85
C TYR A 197 12.72 -14.84 -23.14
N ALA A 198 12.36 -15.16 -21.90
CA ALA A 198 11.23 -14.54 -21.19
C ALA A 198 11.68 -13.52 -20.13
N LEU A 199 11.57 -12.23 -20.46
CA LEU A 199 11.82 -11.11 -19.54
C LEU A 199 10.61 -10.71 -18.67
N ASP A 200 9.45 -11.36 -18.84
CA ASP A 200 8.33 -11.29 -17.90
C ASP A 200 7.42 -12.52 -18.07
N PRO A 201 7.26 -13.40 -17.05
CA PRO A 201 6.49 -14.64 -17.16
C PRO A 201 5.05 -14.41 -17.60
N ILE A 202 4.41 -13.31 -17.17
CA ILE A 202 3.01 -13.00 -17.48
C ILE A 202 2.87 -12.55 -18.92
N GLU A 203 3.76 -11.68 -19.37
CA GLU A 203 3.70 -11.11 -20.70
C GLU A 203 4.04 -12.17 -21.77
N ALA A 204 5.00 -13.04 -21.48
CA ALA A 204 5.28 -14.22 -22.27
C ALA A 204 4.02 -15.08 -22.40
N LEU A 205 3.42 -15.48 -21.28
CA LEU A 205 2.21 -16.31 -21.26
C LEU A 205 1.08 -15.75 -22.13
N GLN A 206 0.80 -14.46 -22.00
CA GLN A 206 -0.26 -13.80 -22.77
C GLN A 206 0.05 -13.78 -24.26
N ARG A 207 1.27 -13.38 -24.63
CA ARG A 207 1.74 -13.36 -26.02
C ARG A 207 1.62 -14.73 -26.68
N TYR A 208 1.92 -15.81 -25.96
CA TYR A 208 1.69 -17.18 -26.44
C TYR A 208 0.21 -17.55 -26.53
N SER A 209 -0.60 -17.18 -25.52
CA SER A 209 -2.04 -17.44 -25.55
C SER A 209 -2.73 -16.75 -26.73
N ASP A 210 -2.28 -15.53 -27.08
CA ASP A 210 -2.81 -14.76 -28.20
C ASP A 210 -2.31 -15.31 -29.54
N ALA A 211 -1.04 -15.73 -29.64
CA ALA A 211 -0.51 -16.41 -30.82
C ALA A 211 -1.27 -17.72 -31.10
N ALA A 212 -1.48 -18.53 -30.05
CA ALA A 212 -2.24 -19.76 -30.08
C ALA A 212 -3.72 -19.59 -30.43
N ALA A 213 -4.35 -18.52 -29.94
CA ALA A 213 -5.74 -18.20 -30.24
C ALA A 213 -5.92 -17.59 -31.65
N GLY A 214 -4.88 -17.57 -32.48
CA GLY A 214 -4.91 -16.98 -33.83
C GLY A 214 -5.02 -15.45 -33.83
N ARG A 215 -4.78 -14.79 -32.69
CA ARG A 215 -4.84 -13.32 -32.54
C ARG A 215 -3.54 -12.62 -32.94
N LEU A 216 -2.65 -13.27 -33.68
CA LEU A 216 -1.43 -12.66 -34.23
C LEU A 216 -1.71 -11.37 -35.03
N GLN A 217 -2.89 -11.24 -35.63
CA GLN A 217 -3.31 -10.04 -36.37
C GLN A 217 -3.34 -8.76 -35.52
N SER A 218 -3.39 -8.89 -34.19
CA SER A 218 -3.34 -7.77 -33.25
C SER A 218 -1.95 -7.09 -33.20
N TYR A 219 -0.90 -7.82 -33.58
CA TYR A 219 0.49 -7.35 -33.54
C TYR A 219 0.92 -6.89 -34.93
N LYS A 220 1.64 -5.76 -35.01
CA LYS A 220 2.15 -5.18 -36.26
C LYS A 220 3.68 -5.11 -36.28
N GLY A 221 4.27 -5.22 -37.47
CA GLY A 221 5.71 -5.05 -37.70
C GLY A 221 6.56 -6.19 -37.12
N ALA A 222 7.79 -5.88 -36.68
CA ALA A 222 8.78 -6.86 -36.20
C ALA A 222 8.31 -7.74 -35.02
N ALA A 223 7.26 -7.33 -34.29
CA ALA A 223 6.64 -8.15 -33.26
C ALA A 223 5.81 -9.32 -33.85
N ALA A 224 5.17 -9.10 -35.01
CA ALA A 224 4.37 -10.12 -35.69
C ALA A 224 5.26 -11.20 -36.33
N ASP A 225 6.37 -10.79 -36.95
CA ASP A 225 7.32 -11.74 -37.57
C ASP A 225 8.01 -12.62 -36.51
N ARG A 226 8.42 -12.04 -35.37
CA ARG A 226 8.95 -12.81 -34.23
C ARG A 226 7.93 -13.80 -33.66
N MET A 227 6.65 -13.44 -33.63
CA MET A 227 5.60 -14.36 -33.18
C MET A 227 5.36 -15.50 -34.16
N ARG A 228 5.51 -15.25 -35.46
CA ARG A 228 5.35 -16.26 -36.51
C ARG A 228 6.50 -17.26 -36.47
N ASP A 229 7.75 -16.78 -36.40
CA ASP A 229 8.94 -17.62 -36.21
C ASP A 229 8.86 -18.49 -34.95
N LEU A 230 8.34 -17.91 -33.87
CA LEU A 230 8.17 -18.60 -32.60
C LEU A 230 7.09 -19.69 -32.69
N ALA A 231 5.95 -19.39 -33.34
CA ALA A 231 4.89 -20.36 -33.57
C ALA A 231 5.35 -21.53 -34.47
N ASP A 232 6.17 -21.25 -35.49
CA ASP A 232 6.66 -22.25 -36.44
C ASP A 232 7.74 -23.16 -35.84
N ASN A 233 8.52 -22.68 -34.85
CA ASN A 233 9.62 -23.43 -34.24
C ASN A 233 9.28 -24.12 -32.90
N LEU A 234 8.04 -24.01 -32.41
CA LEU A 234 7.62 -24.60 -31.14
C LEU A 234 7.02 -26.00 -31.33
N PRO A 235 7.71 -27.08 -30.91
CA PRO A 235 7.10 -28.40 -30.90
C PRO A 235 6.01 -28.48 -29.83
N ASP A 236 4.80 -28.87 -30.25
CA ASP A 236 3.59 -29.03 -29.42
C ASP A 236 2.97 -27.70 -28.92
N LEU A 237 2.62 -26.81 -29.86
CA LEU A 237 1.82 -25.62 -29.58
C LEU A 237 0.58 -25.94 -28.73
N PRO A 238 -0.30 -26.92 -29.08
CA PRO A 238 -1.55 -27.19 -28.37
C PRO A 238 -1.37 -27.57 -26.90
N GLY A 239 -0.36 -28.40 -26.58
CA GLY A 239 -0.02 -28.76 -25.21
C GLY A 239 0.46 -27.56 -24.40
N LEU A 240 1.22 -26.65 -25.03
CA LEU A 240 1.67 -25.41 -24.40
C LEU A 240 0.51 -24.43 -24.17
N VAL A 241 -0.40 -24.25 -25.15
CA VAL A 241 -1.61 -23.42 -25.00
C VAL A 241 -2.44 -23.86 -23.81
N THR A 242 -2.66 -25.17 -23.70
CA THR A 242 -3.50 -25.74 -22.64
C THR A 242 -2.88 -25.51 -21.27
N ARG A 243 -1.54 -25.65 -21.15
CA ARG A 243 -0.80 -25.36 -19.93
C ARG A 243 -0.79 -23.87 -19.60
N VAL A 244 -0.56 -23.01 -20.58
CA VAL A 244 -0.59 -21.55 -20.47
C VAL A 244 -1.98 -21.05 -20.04
N GLN A 245 -3.04 -21.56 -20.64
CA GLN A 245 -4.42 -21.25 -20.24
C GLN A 245 -4.72 -21.77 -18.84
N GLY A 246 -4.22 -22.96 -18.47
CA GLY A 246 -4.34 -23.50 -17.12
C GLY A 246 -3.67 -22.62 -16.08
N VAL A 247 -2.47 -22.12 -16.38
CA VAL A 247 -1.72 -21.18 -15.56
C VAL A 247 -2.45 -19.83 -15.45
N SER A 248 -2.96 -19.28 -16.55
CA SER A 248 -3.77 -18.05 -16.52
C SER A 248 -5.01 -18.20 -15.65
N ARG A 249 -5.72 -19.33 -15.73
CA ARG A 249 -6.90 -19.61 -14.90
C ARG A 249 -6.53 -19.75 -13.42
N LEU A 250 -5.36 -20.34 -13.12
CA LEU A 250 -4.82 -20.40 -11.76
C LEU A 250 -4.58 -19.00 -11.20
N TYR A 251 -3.99 -18.08 -11.99
CA TYR A 251 -3.82 -16.69 -11.59
C TYR A 251 -5.14 -15.98 -11.30
N ASP A 252 -6.13 -16.13 -12.18
CA ASP A 252 -7.46 -15.55 -11.97
C ASP A 252 -8.10 -16.10 -10.69
N THR A 253 -7.94 -17.40 -10.45
CA THR A 253 -8.46 -18.06 -9.25
C THR A 253 -7.80 -17.50 -7.98
N LEU A 254 -6.48 -17.33 -7.96
CA LEU A 254 -5.77 -16.75 -6.80
C LEU A 254 -6.11 -15.28 -6.59
N THR A 255 -6.18 -14.50 -7.67
CA THR A 255 -6.56 -13.09 -7.61
C THR A 255 -7.99 -12.95 -7.06
N ASN A 256 -8.88 -13.88 -7.42
CA ASN A 256 -10.24 -13.95 -6.88
C ASN A 256 -10.30 -14.50 -5.44
N ALA A 257 -9.33 -15.32 -5.04
CA ALA A 257 -9.21 -15.83 -3.68
C ALA A 257 -8.78 -14.75 -2.67
N LEU A 258 -8.19 -13.65 -3.12
CA LEU A 258 -7.95 -12.48 -2.28
C LEU A 258 -9.27 -11.83 -1.89
N ASN A 259 -9.44 -11.61 -0.59
CA ASN A 259 -10.62 -10.93 -0.07
C ASN A 259 -10.57 -9.43 -0.41
N ALA A 260 -11.70 -8.74 -0.18
CA ALA A 260 -11.81 -7.31 -0.46
C ALA A 260 -10.76 -6.47 0.29
N GLN A 261 -10.44 -6.85 1.53
CA GLN A 261 -9.47 -6.14 2.37
C GLN A 261 -8.04 -6.22 1.81
N GLN A 262 -7.60 -7.40 1.39
CA GLN A 262 -6.28 -7.63 0.80
C GLN A 262 -6.13 -6.87 -0.53
N LYS A 263 -7.15 -6.93 -1.39
CA LYS A 263 -7.18 -6.17 -2.65
C LYS A 263 -7.12 -4.66 -2.40
N ARG A 264 -7.91 -4.17 -1.44
CA ARG A 264 -7.90 -2.76 -1.02
C ARG A 264 -6.51 -2.36 -0.56
N MET A 265 -5.87 -3.17 0.27
CA MET A 265 -4.54 -2.87 0.82
C MET A 265 -3.48 -2.74 -0.27
N ILE A 266 -3.48 -3.63 -1.27
CA ILE A 266 -2.54 -3.55 -2.41
C ILE A 266 -2.78 -2.26 -3.24
N ARG A 267 -4.04 -1.83 -3.37
CA ARG A 267 -4.41 -0.60 -4.10
C ARG A 267 -4.05 0.67 -3.32
N SER A 268 -4.31 0.67 -2.01
CA SER A 268 -4.02 1.78 -1.09
C SER A 268 -2.53 2.04 -0.92
N PHE A 269 -1.69 1.00 -1.09
CA PHE A 269 -0.24 1.12 -0.95
C PHE A 269 0.48 0.75 -2.26
N PRO A 270 0.58 1.69 -3.23
CA PRO A 270 1.22 1.47 -4.54
C PRO A 270 2.72 1.17 -4.46
N HIS A 271 3.38 1.53 -3.37
CA HIS A 271 4.79 1.20 -3.12
C HIS A 271 4.95 0.10 -2.06
N MET A 272 3.88 -0.67 -1.78
CA MET A 272 3.99 -1.84 -0.92
C MET A 272 4.97 -2.85 -1.55
N THR A 273 5.86 -3.35 -0.72
CA THR A 273 6.92 -4.31 -1.06
C THR A 273 6.99 -5.42 -0.01
N SER A 274 7.75 -6.48 -0.29
CA SER A 274 8.04 -7.56 0.65
C SER A 274 9.47 -8.03 0.43
N VAL A 275 10.15 -8.44 1.51
CA VAL A 275 11.49 -9.03 1.41
C VAL A 275 11.42 -10.36 0.69
N ASP A 276 10.44 -11.19 1.04
CA ASP A 276 10.29 -12.55 0.50
C ASP A 276 9.47 -12.57 -0.80
N TYR A 277 8.50 -11.65 -0.94
CA TYR A 277 7.48 -11.69 -2.00
C TYR A 277 7.39 -10.40 -2.84
N GLY A 278 8.48 -9.63 -2.95
CA GLY A 278 8.48 -8.32 -3.62
C GLY A 278 8.01 -8.38 -5.09
N GLU A 279 8.52 -9.34 -5.87
CA GLU A 279 8.11 -9.53 -7.26
C GLU A 279 6.64 -9.99 -7.37
N THR A 280 6.21 -10.86 -6.45
CA THR A 280 4.84 -11.36 -6.36
C THR A 280 3.83 -10.23 -6.15
N ILE A 281 4.11 -9.33 -5.19
CA ILE A 281 3.25 -8.16 -4.92
C ILE A 281 3.16 -7.24 -6.15
N ARG A 282 4.29 -7.00 -6.83
CA ARG A 282 4.32 -6.17 -8.04
C ARG A 282 3.43 -6.74 -9.14
N GLN A 283 3.60 -8.02 -9.46
CA GLN A 283 2.82 -8.68 -10.50
C GLN A 283 1.32 -8.76 -10.16
N LEU A 284 0.99 -9.06 -8.90
CA LEU A 284 -0.38 -9.08 -8.42
C LEU A 284 -1.06 -7.70 -8.53
N ARG A 285 -0.32 -6.62 -8.21
CA ARG A 285 -0.82 -5.24 -8.38
C ARG A 285 -1.11 -4.92 -9.85
N GLU A 286 -0.20 -5.28 -10.75
CA GLU A 286 -0.41 -5.06 -12.19
C GLU A 286 -1.66 -5.79 -12.71
N MET A 287 -1.89 -7.01 -12.25
CA MET A 287 -3.09 -7.78 -12.60
C MET A 287 -4.37 -7.13 -12.08
N LEU A 288 -4.41 -6.70 -10.82
CA LEU A 288 -5.55 -6.00 -10.25
C LEU A 288 -5.89 -4.73 -11.03
N ASN A 289 -4.86 -3.92 -11.35
CA ASN A 289 -5.03 -2.71 -12.15
C ASN A 289 -5.51 -3.00 -13.58
N ARG A 290 -5.11 -4.13 -14.19
CA ARG A 290 -5.56 -4.55 -15.53
C ARG A 290 -7.02 -4.99 -15.52
N ASN A 291 -7.46 -5.73 -14.50
CA ASN A 291 -8.86 -6.15 -14.38
C ASN A 291 -9.80 -4.97 -14.18
N ASP A 292 -9.38 -3.96 -13.41
CA ASP A 292 -10.16 -2.73 -13.20
C ASP A 292 -10.37 -1.98 -14.53
N ARG A 293 -9.32 -1.84 -15.37
CA ARG A 293 -9.45 -1.20 -16.70
C ARG A 293 -10.39 -1.95 -17.64
N LYS A 294 -10.37 -3.29 -17.63
CA LYS A 294 -11.26 -4.10 -18.47
C LYS A 294 -12.72 -3.95 -18.06
N HIS A 295 -12.99 -3.70 -16.78
CA HIS A 295 -14.34 -3.45 -16.30
C HIS A 295 -14.83 -2.08 -16.73
N ASP A 296 -14.02 -1.03 -16.54
CA ASP A 296 -14.33 0.34 -16.98
C ASP A 296 -14.60 0.41 -18.50
N ASP A 297 -13.81 -0.29 -19.31
CA ASP A 297 -13.98 -0.33 -20.78
C ASP A 297 -15.24 -1.09 -21.23
N ARG A 298 -15.74 -2.05 -20.44
CA ARG A 298 -17.01 -2.73 -20.72
C ARG A 298 -18.18 -1.85 -20.35
N ASP A 299 -18.14 -1.24 -19.17
CA ASP A 299 -19.20 -0.38 -18.68
C ASP A 299 -19.39 0.85 -19.58
N ARG A 300 -18.31 1.41 -20.13
CA ARG A 300 -18.39 2.47 -21.15
C ARG A 300 -19.05 2.01 -22.46
N ARG A 301 -18.74 0.80 -22.93
CA ARG A 301 -19.33 0.26 -24.18
C ARG A 301 -20.80 -0.09 -24.03
N ASP A 302 -21.24 -0.48 -22.84
CA ASP A 302 -22.64 -0.77 -22.56
C ASP A 302 -23.45 0.52 -22.33
N ASN A 303 -22.80 1.62 -21.92
CA ASN A 303 -23.45 2.93 -21.76
C ASN A 303 -23.52 3.75 -23.07
N ASP A 304 -22.71 3.38 -24.08
CA ASP A 304 -22.71 3.96 -25.43
C ASP A 304 -23.64 3.20 -26.42
N ARG A 305 -24.44 2.23 -25.93
CA ARG A 305 -25.42 1.44 -26.71
C ARG A 305 -26.85 1.77 -26.30
#